data_AF-A0A382YB17-F1
#
_entry.id   AF-A0A382YB17-F1
#
_cell.length_a   1.000
_cell.length_b   1.000
_cell.length_c   1.000
_cell.angle_alpha   90.00
_cell.angle_beta   90.00
_cell.angle_gamma   90.00
#
_symmetry.space_group_name_H-M   'P 1'
#
loop_
_entity.id
_entity.type
_entity.pdbx_description
1 polymer ?
#
loop_
_entity_poly.entity_id
_entity_poly.type
_entity_poly.pdbx_seq_one_letter_code
_entity_poly.pdbx_strand_id
1 'polypeptide(L)'
;DSYSILLLKEKLLVSCWSFVEGEFYSSKMARKDAVSFLRKEAFLNKNEAENLIDQSSLDFFPAIKGFIGMVEMESLKKEYEIKTGQKYNLFNFNKEVLLHGAIPFYKLKKEVISM
;
A
#
# COMPACT_ATOMS: atom_id res chain seq x y z
N ASP A 1 15.08 -6.52 -15.18
CA ASP A 1 15.35 -5.07 -15.18
C ASP A 1 15.40 -4.59 -13.73
N SER A 2 16.41 -3.81 -13.35
CA SER A 2 16.59 -3.25 -12.01
C SER A 2 15.37 -2.44 -11.54
N TYR A 3 14.62 -1.83 -12.47
CA TYR A 3 13.39 -1.10 -12.16
C TYR A 3 12.32 -1.99 -11.51
N SER A 4 12.09 -3.18 -12.05
CA SER A 4 11.12 -4.14 -11.50
C SER A 4 11.48 -4.57 -10.07
N ILE A 5 12.78 -4.71 -9.79
CA ILE A 5 13.26 -5.08 -8.46
C ILE A 5 12.96 -3.97 -7.44
N LEU A 6 13.16 -2.71 -7.81
CA LEU A 6 12.85 -1.58 -6.94
C LEU A 6 11.35 -1.49 -6.64
N LEU A 7 10.50 -1.65 -7.66
CA LEU A 7 9.04 -1.68 -7.46
C LEU A 7 8.60 -2.81 -6.52
N LEU A 8 9.19 -4.01 -6.67
CA LEU A 8 8.89 -5.13 -5.79
C LEU A 8 9.37 -4.89 -4.36
N LYS A 9 10.54 -4.25 -4.20
CA LYS A 9 11.05 -3.86 -2.88
C LYS A 9 10.09 -2.90 -2.18
N GLU A 10 9.56 -1.90 -2.87
CA GLU A 10 8.59 -0.95 -2.29
C GLU A 10 7.29 -1.65 -1.87
N LYS A 11 6.75 -2.55 -2.70
CA LYS A 11 5.55 -3.33 -2.33
C LYS A 11 5.80 -4.25 -1.14
N LEU A 12 6.97 -4.88 -1.08
CA LEU A 12 7.40 -5.70 0.04
C LEU A 12 7.49 -4.88 1.32
N LEU A 13 8.09 -3.69 1.25
CA LEU A 13 8.19 -2.76 2.37
C LEU A 13 6.81 -2.42 2.94
N VAL A 14 5.88 -1.96 2.10
CA VAL A 14 4.52 -1.60 2.54
C VAL A 14 3.81 -2.79 3.19
N SER A 15 3.98 -3.99 2.64
CA SER A 15 3.39 -5.23 3.16
C SER A 15 3.98 -5.63 4.52
N CYS A 16 5.31 -5.65 4.63
CA CYS A 16 6.01 -5.95 5.88
C CYS A 16 5.69 -4.93 6.97
N TRP A 17 5.69 -3.64 6.63
CA TRP A 17 5.37 -2.58 7.59
C TRP A 17 3.93 -2.68 8.08
N SER A 18 2.98 -2.99 7.20
CA SER A 18 1.58 -3.18 7.60
C SER A 18 1.38 -4.38 8.52
N PHE A 19 2.08 -5.49 8.26
CA PHE A 19 2.11 -6.64 9.15
C PHE A 19 2.68 -6.27 10.52
N VAL A 20 3.85 -5.63 10.55
CA VAL A 20 4.51 -5.20 11.78
C VAL A 20 3.66 -4.21 12.56
N GLU A 21 3.03 -3.24 11.89
CA GLU A 21 2.15 -2.25 12.52
C GLU A 21 0.95 -2.91 13.22
N GLY A 22 0.32 -3.90 12.58
CA GLY A 22 -0.77 -4.67 13.19
C GLY A 22 -0.33 -5.46 14.43
N GLU A 23 0.82 -6.13 14.37
CA GLU A 23 1.36 -6.90 15.49
C GLU A 23 1.89 -5.98 16.63
N PHE A 24 2.46 -4.84 16.27
CA PHE A 24 2.95 -3.83 17.22
C PHE A 24 1.79 -3.19 18.01
N TYR A 25 0.73 -2.73 17.34
CA TYR A 25 -0.43 -2.16 18.03
C TYR A 25 -1.23 -3.17 18.84
N SER A 26 -1.24 -4.44 18.41
CA SER A 26 -1.87 -5.51 19.19
C SER A 26 -0.99 -6.02 20.34
N SER A 27 0.16 -5.37 20.60
CA SER A 27 1.12 -5.73 21.65
C SER A 27 1.68 -7.15 21.54
N LYS A 28 1.59 -7.78 20.35
CA LYS A 28 2.13 -9.11 20.06
C LYS A 28 3.59 -9.08 19.65
N MET A 29 4.07 -7.92 19.18
CA MET A 29 5.45 -7.72 18.75
C MET A 29 6.05 -6.52 19.49
N ALA A 30 7.15 -6.74 20.20
CA ALA A 30 7.88 -5.67 20.85
C ALA A 30 8.62 -4.80 19.81
N ARG A 31 8.86 -3.53 20.14
CA ARG A 31 9.57 -2.58 19.25
C ARG A 31 10.88 -3.12 18.70
N LYS A 32 11.68 -3.79 19.53
CA LYS A 32 12.96 -4.38 19.11
C LYS A 32 12.77 -5.47 18.04
N ASP A 33 11.75 -6.30 18.20
CA ASP A 33 11.44 -7.39 17.28
C ASP A 33 10.84 -6.84 15.98
N ALA A 34 10.02 -5.79 16.06
CA ALA A 34 9.51 -5.04 14.92
C ALA A 34 10.64 -4.44 14.07
N VAL A 35 11.59 -3.74 14.69
CA VAL A 35 12.78 -3.20 14.01
C VAL A 35 13.61 -4.34 13.40
N SER A 36 13.81 -5.44 14.12
CA SER A 36 14.56 -6.60 13.61
C SER A 36 13.87 -7.23 12.39
N PHE A 37 12.54 -7.34 12.42
CA PHE A 37 11.74 -7.88 11.33
C PHE A 37 11.87 -7.03 10.07
N LEU A 38 11.65 -5.71 10.17
CA LEU A 38 11.73 -4.80 9.03
C LEU A 38 13.12 -4.79 8.38
N ARG A 39 14.18 -4.85 9.18
CA ARG A 39 15.54 -4.94 8.65
C ARG A 39 15.78 -6.21 7.84
N LYS A 40 15.28 -7.34 8.35
CA LYS A 40 15.50 -8.65 7.75
C LYS A 40 14.61 -8.89 6.52
N GLU A 41 13.31 -8.61 6.65
CA GLU A 41 12.31 -9.00 5.66
C GLU A 41 12.01 -7.89 4.65
N ALA A 42 12.17 -6.61 5.02
CA ALA A 42 12.00 -5.47 4.11
C ALA A 42 13.34 -4.84 3.67
N PHE A 43 14.47 -5.46 4.03
CA PHE A 43 15.83 -5.05 3.64
C PHE A 43 16.17 -3.60 4.02
N LEU A 44 15.66 -3.15 5.17
CA LEU A 44 15.93 -1.82 5.69
C LEU A 44 17.22 -1.79 6.50
N ASN A 45 17.88 -0.63 6.48
CA ASN A 45 18.90 -0.34 7.48
C ASN A 45 18.24 -0.05 8.85
N LYS A 46 19.06 0.07 9.90
CA LYS A 46 18.56 0.24 11.27
C LYS A 46 17.74 1.53 11.42
N ASN A 47 18.26 2.65 10.92
CA ASN A 47 17.61 3.95 11.08
C ASN A 47 16.30 4.02 10.30
N GLU A 48 16.25 3.46 9.08
CA GLU A 48 15.01 3.33 8.30
C GLU A 48 13.95 2.54 9.06
N ALA A 49 14.30 1.38 9.60
CA ALA A 49 13.37 0.55 10.36
C ALA A 49 12.88 1.24 11.64
N GLU A 50 13.78 1.89 12.39
CA GLU A 50 13.40 2.64 13.60
C GLU A 50 12.45 3.79 13.29
N ASN A 51 12.72 4.56 12.24
CA ASN A 51 11.87 5.67 11.81
C ASN A 51 10.44 5.21 11.45
N LEU A 52 10.27 4.05 10.81
CA LEU A 52 8.94 3.52 10.49
C LEU A 52 8.16 3.12 11.74
N ILE A 53 8.83 2.54 12.74
CA ILE A 53 8.17 2.23 14.02
C ILE A 53 7.84 3.49 14.81
N ASP A 54 8.69 4.52 14.75
CA ASP A 54 8.39 5.83 15.31
C ASP A 54 7.19 6.46 14.61
N GLN A 55 7.12 6.37 13.28
CA GLN A 55 5.98 6.87 12.53
C GLN A 55 4.69 6.13 12.92
N SER A 56 4.71 4.80 13.01
CA SER A 56 3.57 4.05 13.56
C SER A 56 3.28 4.40 15.03
N SER A 57 4.20 4.96 15.79
CA SER A 57 3.90 5.41 17.16
C SER A 57 3.23 6.79 17.21
N LEU A 58 3.40 7.59 16.15
CA LEU A 58 2.95 8.99 16.07
C LEU A 58 1.66 9.14 15.24
N ASP A 59 1.52 8.35 14.18
CA ASP A 59 0.44 8.45 13.21
C ASP A 59 -0.54 7.28 13.33
N PHE A 60 -1.82 7.55 13.08
CA PHE A 60 -2.86 6.52 13.08
C PHE A 60 -2.75 5.63 11.83
N PHE A 61 -2.24 4.41 12.00
CA PHE A 61 -2.19 3.35 10.97
C PHE A 61 -1.58 3.74 9.61
N PRO A 62 -0.42 4.45 9.54
CA PRO A 62 0.18 4.86 8.27
C PRO A 62 0.48 3.69 7.33
N ALA A 63 1.01 2.58 7.85
CA ALA A 63 1.37 1.43 7.02
C ALA A 63 0.13 0.72 6.48
N ILE A 64 -0.81 0.40 7.36
CA ILE A 64 -2.06 -0.28 7.01
C ILE A 64 -2.88 0.54 6.01
N LYS A 65 -2.94 1.86 6.15
CA LYS A 65 -3.58 2.75 5.15
C LYS A 65 -2.92 2.63 3.78
N GLY A 66 -1.59 2.63 3.73
CA GLY A 66 -0.82 2.45 2.49
C GLY A 66 -1.08 1.09 1.83
N PHE A 67 -1.09 0.02 2.62
CA PHE A 67 -1.37 -1.33 2.11
C PHE A 67 -2.80 -1.49 1.61
N ILE A 68 -3.80 -1.03 2.37
CA ILE A 68 -5.21 -1.03 1.92
C ILE A 68 -5.32 -0.26 0.61
N GLY A 69 -4.77 0.96 0.55
CA GLY A 69 -4.80 1.77 -0.67
C GLY A 69 -4.16 1.07 -1.88
N MET A 70 -3.02 0.41 -1.69
CA MET A 70 -2.35 -0.36 -2.74
C MET A 70 -3.23 -1.52 -3.24
N VAL A 71 -3.75 -2.35 -2.33
CA VAL A 71 -4.55 -3.54 -2.67
C VAL A 71 -5.87 -3.13 -3.34
N GLU A 72 -6.55 -2.14 -2.79
CA GLU A 72 -7.81 -1.62 -3.30
C GLU A 72 -7.63 -1.03 -4.71
N MET A 73 -6.59 -0.22 -4.93
CA MET A 73 -6.26 0.31 -6.26
C MET A 73 -5.94 -0.79 -7.29
N GLU A 74 -5.22 -1.83 -6.89
CA GLU A 74 -4.97 -3.00 -7.75
C GLU A 74 -6.26 -3.76 -8.09
N SER A 75 -7.18 -3.90 -7.12
CA SER A 75 -8.50 -4.51 -7.36
C SER A 75 -9.32 -3.69 -8.35
N LEU A 76 -9.41 -2.37 -8.12
CA LEU A 76 -10.16 -1.46 -8.99
C LEU A 76 -9.62 -1.45 -10.42
N LYS A 77 -8.29 -1.46 -10.59
CA LYS A 77 -7.66 -1.57 -11.90
C LYS A 77 -8.06 -2.86 -12.62
N LYS A 78 -8.01 -4.00 -11.93
CA LYS A 78 -8.42 -5.30 -12.51
C LYS A 78 -9.89 -5.31 -12.91
N GLU A 79 -10.76 -4.77 -12.06
CA GLU A 79 -12.20 -4.66 -12.35
C GLU A 79 -12.46 -3.76 -13.57
N TYR A 80 -11.77 -2.62 -13.66
CA TYR A 80 -11.84 -1.72 -14.81
C TYR A 80 -11.31 -2.36 -16.10
N GLU A 81 -10.20 -3.10 -16.03
CA GLU A 81 -9.65 -3.90 -17.14
C GLU A 81 -10.67 -4.91 -17.66
N ILE A 82 -11.33 -5.65 -16.76
CA ILE A 82 -12.38 -6.61 -17.12
C ILE A 82 -13.57 -5.91 -17.79
N LYS A 83 -14.02 -4.78 -17.23
CA LYS A 83 -15.19 -4.04 -17.75
C LYS A 83 -14.94 -3.43 -19.13
N THR A 84 -13.75 -2.88 -19.35
CA THR A 84 -13.40 -2.20 -20.62
C THR A 84 -12.87 -3.14 -21.69
N GLY A 85 -12.41 -4.33 -21.31
CA GLY A 85 -11.96 -5.38 -22.20
C GLY A 85 -10.86 -4.87 -23.15
N GLN A 86 -11.06 -5.08 -24.45
CA GLN A 86 -10.09 -4.65 -25.47
C GLN A 86 -9.89 -3.12 -25.57
N LYS A 87 -10.81 -2.32 -25.00
CA LYS A 87 -10.68 -0.85 -24.99
C LYS A 87 -9.84 -0.35 -23.81
N TYR A 88 -9.41 -1.24 -22.93
CA TYR A 88 -8.59 -0.87 -21.78
C TYR A 88 -7.32 -0.16 -22.20
N ASN A 89 -7.03 0.96 -21.53
CA ASN A 89 -5.70 1.54 -21.50
C ASN A 89 -5.47 2.24 -20.16
N LEU A 90 -4.21 2.27 -19.74
CA LEU A 90 -3.81 2.80 -18.44
C LEU A 90 -4.08 4.30 -18.31
N PHE A 91 -4.00 5.06 -19.41
CA PHE A 91 -4.25 6.50 -19.40
C PHE A 91 -5.70 6.82 -19.02
N ASN A 92 -6.66 6.14 -19.63
CA ASN A 92 -8.09 6.32 -19.32
C ASN A 92 -8.37 5.91 -17.87
N PHE A 93 -7.85 4.76 -17.41
CA PHE A 93 -8.00 4.35 -16.01
C PHE A 93 -7.49 5.43 -15.04
N ASN A 94 -6.26 5.93 -15.25
CA ASN A 94 -5.68 6.96 -14.39
C ASN A 94 -6.50 8.26 -14.44
N LYS A 95 -6.98 8.64 -15.62
CA LYS A 95 -7.83 9.83 -15.79
C LYS A 95 -9.13 9.70 -15.00
N GLU A 96 -9.86 8.59 -15.16
CA GLU A 96 -11.12 8.36 -14.43
C GLU A 96 -10.89 8.40 -12.92
N VAL A 97 -9.85 7.74 -12.40
CA VAL A 97 -9.53 7.77 -10.97
C VAL A 97 -9.26 9.20 -10.47
N LEU A 98 -8.42 9.96 -11.17
CA LEU A 98 -7.95 11.28 -10.72
C LEU A 98 -9.02 12.37 -10.84
N LEU A 99 -10.02 12.21 -11.72
CA LEU A 99 -11.11 13.18 -11.89
C LEU A 99 -11.94 13.39 -10.60
N HIS A 100 -11.99 12.39 -9.72
CA HIS A 100 -12.78 12.45 -8.49
C HIS A 100 -12.02 13.04 -7.30
N GLY A 101 -10.71 13.26 -7.42
CA GLY A 101 -9.85 13.71 -6.32
C GLY A 101 -9.70 12.67 -5.20
N ALA A 102 -9.24 13.13 -4.03
CA ALA A 102 -9.02 12.27 -2.86
C ALA A 102 -10.33 12.02 -2.11
N ILE A 103 -11.09 11.01 -2.55
CA ILE A 103 -12.34 10.58 -1.91
C ILE A 103 -12.20 9.20 -1.26
N PRO A 104 -13.09 8.82 -0.31
CA PRO A 104 -13.09 7.48 0.26
C PRO A 104 -13.18 6.39 -0.81
N PHE A 105 -12.40 5.32 -0.66
CA PHE A 105 -12.23 4.30 -1.71
C PHE A 105 -13.55 3.66 -2.16
N TYR A 106 -14.47 3.36 -1.23
CA TYR A 106 -15.78 2.80 -1.58
C TYR A 106 -16.58 3.72 -2.53
N LYS A 107 -16.39 5.04 -2.41
CA LYS A 107 -17.04 6.02 -3.28
C LYS A 107 -16.31 6.06 -4.62
N LEU A 108 -14.98 6.12 -4.62
CA LEU A 108 -14.17 6.06 -5.85
C LEU A 108 -14.52 4.83 -6.70
N LYS A 109 -14.60 3.65 -6.07
CA LYS A 109 -14.97 2.41 -6.75
C LYS A 109 -16.34 2.50 -7.41
N LYS A 110 -17.33 3.11 -6.73
CA LYS A 110 -18.65 3.34 -7.33
C LYS A 110 -18.55 4.25 -8.54
N GLU A 111 -17.88 5.40 -8.45
CA GLU A 111 -17.77 6.33 -9.58
C GLU A 111 -17.07 5.68 -10.79
N VAL A 112 -15.95 4.99 -10.58
CA VAL A 112 -15.13 4.40 -11.66
C VAL A 112 -15.76 3.14 -12.28
N ILE A 113 -16.44 2.30 -11.49
CA ILE A 113 -17.02 1.04 -11.99
C ILE A 113 -18.49 1.19 -12.41
N SER A 114 -19.23 2.19 -11.93
CA SER A 114 -20.64 2.38 -12.35
C SER A 114 -20.81 2.98 -13.74
N MET A 115 -19.75 3.54 -14.34
CA MET A 115 -19.68 3.97 -15.75
C MET A 115 -19.50 2.79 -16.69
#